data_AF-A0A314YI01-F1
#
_entry.id   AF-A0A314YI01-F1
#
_cell.length_a   1.000
_cell.length_b   1.000
_cell.length_c   1.000
_cell.angle_alpha   90.00
_cell.angle_beta   90.00
_cell.angle_gamma   90.00
#
_symmetry.space_group_name_H-M   'P 1'
#
loop_
_entity.id
_entity.type
_entity.pdbx_description
1 polymer ?
#
loop_
_entity_poly.entity_id
_entity_poly.type
_entity_poly.pdbx_seq_one_letter_code
_entity_poly.pdbx_strand_id
1 'polypeptide(L)'
;MVLSKFSTIVGWNSAIRESVNLSRPHKALLLFFQMKQNGLEPNNFTFPFLAKACAKLSNLKFSQIIHTNVLKSPFRSDIFVQTAMLDMYVKCDQLADAYILFERIPMRDVACWNVDAYGFCAIGIS
;
A
#
# COMPACT_ATOMS: atom_id res chain seq x y z
N MET A 1 -3.12 1.57 -31.92
CA MET A 1 -1.81 1.39 -31.26
C MET A 1 -1.64 2.53 -30.26
N VAL A 2 -2.03 2.33 -29.00
CA VAL A 2 -1.87 3.36 -27.96
C VAL A 2 -0.40 3.31 -27.54
N LEU A 3 0.35 4.38 -27.78
CA LEU A 3 1.70 4.52 -27.28
C LEU A 3 1.65 4.44 -25.75
N SER A 4 2.23 3.39 -25.16
CA SER A 4 2.35 3.28 -23.70
C SER A 4 3.16 4.48 -23.22
N LYS A 5 2.60 5.29 -22.31
CA LYS A 5 3.27 6.48 -21.76
C LYS A 5 4.63 6.15 -21.12
N PHE A 6 4.82 4.90 -20.67
CA PHE A 6 6.08 4.33 -20.23
C PHE A 6 6.21 2.89 -20.74
N SER A 7 7.38 2.51 -21.24
CA SER A 7 7.65 1.17 -21.79
C SER A 7 8.14 0.16 -20.75
N THR A 8 8.46 0.59 -19.52
CA THR A 8 9.05 -0.27 -18.47
C THR A 8 8.38 -0.09 -17.12
N ILE A 9 8.39 -1.15 -16.31
CA ILE A 9 7.91 -1.12 -14.92
C ILE A 9 8.62 -0.05 -14.08
N VAL A 10 9.91 0.20 -14.37
CA VAL A 10 10.71 1.23 -13.70
C VAL A 10 10.17 2.63 -14.00
N GLY A 11 9.78 2.91 -15.25
CA GLY A 11 9.16 4.19 -15.63
C GLY A 11 7.83 4.44 -14.91
N TRP A 12 6.97 3.42 -14.85
CA TRP A 12 5.71 3.47 -14.11
C TRP A 12 5.93 3.69 -12.61
N ASN A 13 6.86 2.95 -12.00
CA ASN A 13 7.19 3.08 -10.58
C ASN A 13 7.69 4.49 -10.24
N SER A 14 8.56 5.06 -11.08
CA SER A 14 9.05 6.43 -10.92
C SER A 14 7.92 7.45 -11.02
N ALA A 15 7.02 7.33 -12.01
CA ALA A 15 5.90 8.26 -12.18
C ALA A 15 4.86 8.17 -11.06
N ILE A 16 4.58 6.97 -10.55
CA ILE A 16 3.70 6.75 -9.39
C ILE A 16 4.33 7.38 -8.15
N ARG A 17 5.61 7.10 -7.87
CA ARG A 17 6.36 7.68 -6.75
C ARG A 17 6.35 9.20 -6.80
N GLU A 18 6.68 9.77 -7.94
CA GLU A 18 6.68 11.22 -8.16
C GLU A 18 5.29 11.81 -7.90
N SER A 19 4.23 11.19 -8.41
CA SER A 19 2.85 11.65 -8.18
C SER A 19 2.48 11.65 -6.69
N VAL A 20 2.92 10.65 -5.93
CA VAL A 20 2.71 10.60 -4.47
C VAL A 20 3.51 11.68 -3.74
N ASN A 21 4.76 11.93 -4.15
CA ASN A 21 5.63 12.95 -3.57
C ASN A 21 5.09 14.36 -3.83
N LEU A 22 4.53 14.61 -5.01
CA LEU A 22 3.84 15.85 -5.38
C LEU A 22 2.43 15.96 -4.78
N SER A 23 2.05 15.07 -3.85
CA SER A 23 0.72 15.04 -3.21
C SER A 23 -0.45 14.98 -4.19
N ARG A 24 -0.29 14.20 -5.27
CA ARG A 24 -1.33 13.91 -6.27
C ARG A 24 -1.76 12.44 -6.19
N PRO A 25 -2.39 11.98 -5.10
CA PRO A 25 -2.70 10.57 -4.88
C PRO A 25 -3.68 9.99 -5.92
N HIS A 26 -4.67 10.76 -6.37
CA HIS A 26 -5.56 10.33 -7.47
C HIS A 26 -4.79 10.03 -8.77
N LYS A 27 -3.78 10.85 -9.10
CA LYS A 27 -2.92 10.61 -10.28
C LYS A 27 -2.09 9.34 -10.11
N ALA A 28 -1.57 9.08 -8.90
CA ALA A 28 -0.83 7.85 -8.62
C ALA A 28 -1.70 6.59 -8.85
N LEU A 29 -2.96 6.61 -8.39
CA LEU A 29 -3.91 5.52 -8.63
C LEU A 29 -4.28 5.38 -10.10
N LEU A 30 -4.49 6.50 -10.81
CA LEU A 30 -4.74 6.49 -12.26
C LEU A 30 -3.58 5.83 -13.02
N LEU A 31 -2.33 6.20 -12.69
CA LEU A 31 -1.13 5.61 -13.28
C LEU A 31 -1.05 4.10 -13.00
N PHE A 32 -1.43 3.65 -11.81
CA PHE A 32 -1.54 2.23 -11.50
C PHE A 32 -2.58 1.51 -12.38
N PHE A 33 -3.77 2.07 -12.56
CA PHE A 33 -4.77 1.46 -13.44
C PHE A 33 -4.28 1.42 -14.90
N GLN A 34 -3.62 2.47 -15.36
CA GLN A 34 -3.02 2.50 -16.69
C GLN A 34 -1.90 1.46 -16.84
N MET A 35 -1.03 1.31 -15.83
CA MET A 35 0.01 0.28 -15.81
C MET A 35 -0.61 -1.12 -16.01
N LYS A 36 -1.69 -1.44 -15.26
CA LYS A 36 -2.41 -2.71 -15.40
C LYS A 36 -3.07 -2.87 -16.78
N GLN A 37 -3.68 -1.82 -17.32
CA GLN A 37 -4.27 -1.85 -18.67
C GLN A 37 -3.23 -2.09 -19.78
N ASN A 38 -1.97 -1.71 -19.54
CA ASN A 38 -0.84 -2.00 -20.43
C ASN A 38 -0.24 -3.40 -20.21
N GLY A 39 -0.87 -4.26 -19.41
CA GLY A 39 -0.43 -5.63 -19.15
C GLY A 39 0.78 -5.73 -18.20
N LEU A 40 1.12 -4.65 -17.50
CA LEU A 40 2.21 -4.65 -16.52
C LEU A 40 1.65 -4.83 -15.11
N GLU A 41 2.21 -5.79 -14.37
CA GLU A 41 1.83 -6.03 -12.98
C GLU A 41 2.68 -5.20 -12.00
N PRO A 42 2.07 -4.62 -10.95
CA PRO A 42 2.80 -3.93 -9.89
C PRO A 42 3.76 -4.88 -9.16
N ASN A 43 4.86 -4.33 -8.65
CA ASN A 43 5.81 -5.08 -7.83
C ASN A 43 5.90 -4.53 -6.40
N ASN A 44 6.77 -5.15 -5.59
CA ASN A 44 7.05 -4.73 -4.22
C ASN A 44 7.53 -3.27 -4.09
N PHE A 45 8.08 -2.66 -5.16
CA PHE A 45 8.40 -1.23 -5.17
C PHE A 45 7.21 -0.35 -5.54
N THR A 46 6.18 -0.88 -6.21
CA THR A 46 4.98 -0.11 -6.59
C THR A 46 4.01 0.00 -5.40
N PHE A 47 3.73 -1.11 -4.73
CA PHE A 47 2.68 -1.21 -3.71
C PHE A 47 2.82 -0.21 -2.55
N PRO A 48 4.02 0.06 -1.99
CA PRO A 48 4.17 1.02 -0.90
C PRO A 48 3.78 2.45 -1.29
N PHE A 49 4.03 2.85 -2.54
CA PHE A 49 3.59 4.16 -3.03
C PHE A 49 2.07 4.21 -3.22
N LEU A 50 1.45 3.11 -3.65
CA LEU A 50 0.00 3.01 -3.77
C LEU A 50 -0.69 3.02 -2.40
N ALA A 51 -0.13 2.33 -1.41
CA ALA A 51 -0.56 2.39 -0.02
C ALA A 51 -0.49 3.83 0.52
N LYS A 52 0.64 4.52 0.32
CA LYS A 52 0.79 5.94 0.70
C LYS A 52 -0.20 6.86 -0.02
N ALA A 53 -0.53 6.57 -1.28
CA ALA A 53 -1.56 7.30 -2.01
C ALA A 53 -2.95 7.09 -1.40
N CYS A 54 -3.31 5.86 -1.05
CA CYS A 54 -4.58 5.53 -0.41
C CYS A 54 -4.69 6.16 0.98
N ALA A 55 -3.62 6.12 1.78
CA ALA A 55 -3.54 6.77 3.08
C ALA A 55 -3.79 8.29 2.98
N LYS A 56 -3.25 8.96 1.95
CA LYS A 56 -3.51 10.39 1.70
C LYS A 56 -4.96 10.70 1.29
N LEU A 57 -5.69 9.71 0.79
CA LEU A 57 -7.08 9.85 0.36
C LEU A 57 -8.08 9.44 1.44
N SER A 58 -7.62 8.77 2.50
CA SER A 58 -8.45 8.12 3.53
C SER A 58 -9.65 7.37 2.91
N ASN A 59 -9.40 6.64 1.82
CA ASN A 59 -10.46 5.99 1.05
C ASN A 59 -10.36 4.47 1.15
N LEU A 60 -11.35 3.88 1.83
CA LEU A 60 -11.44 2.43 2.07
C LEU A 60 -11.49 1.62 0.76
N LYS A 61 -12.26 2.08 -0.23
CA LYS A 61 -12.42 1.34 -1.50
C LYS A 61 -11.08 1.19 -2.22
N PHE A 62 -10.29 2.26 -2.30
CA PHE A 62 -8.97 2.17 -2.91
C PHE A 62 -8.02 1.30 -2.08
N SER A 63 -8.06 1.41 -0.75
CA SER A 63 -7.25 0.58 0.14
C SER A 63 -7.52 -0.92 -0.08
N GLN A 64 -8.79 -1.32 -0.17
CA GLN A 64 -9.20 -2.71 -0.46
C GLN A 64 -8.78 -3.17 -1.86
N ILE A 65 -8.89 -2.31 -2.88
CA ILE A 65 -8.43 -2.63 -4.24
C ILE A 65 -6.92 -2.89 -4.24
N ILE A 66 -6.13 -2.02 -3.61
CA ILE A 66 -4.68 -2.17 -3.55
C ILE A 66 -4.29 -3.42 -2.76
N HIS A 67 -4.87 -3.63 -1.58
CA HIS A 67 -4.60 -4.82 -0.77
C HIS A 67 -5.00 -6.12 -1.51
N THR A 68 -6.12 -6.14 -2.24
CA THR A 68 -6.51 -7.28 -3.09
C THR A 68 -5.47 -7.56 -4.18
N ASN A 69 -4.88 -6.52 -4.78
CA ASN A 69 -3.81 -6.70 -5.77
C ASN A 69 -2.53 -7.26 -5.12
N VAL A 70 -2.20 -6.85 -3.89
CA VAL A 70 -1.09 -7.45 -3.13
C VAL A 70 -1.32 -8.94 -2.89
N LEU A 71 -2.51 -9.32 -2.41
CA LEU A 71 -2.85 -10.72 -2.11
C LEU A 71 -2.79 -11.64 -3.35
N LYS A 72 -3.10 -11.09 -4.53
CA LYS A 72 -2.99 -11.79 -5.82
C LYS A 72 -1.57 -11.80 -6.41
N SER A 73 -0.66 -11.01 -5.85
CA SER A 73 0.72 -10.90 -6.33
C SER A 73 1.67 -11.88 -5.61
N PRO A 74 2.87 -12.13 -6.16
CA PRO A 74 3.93 -12.86 -5.47
C PRO A 74 4.39 -12.20 -4.15
N PHE A 75 4.04 -10.93 -3.94
CA PHE A 75 4.49 -10.11 -2.81
C PHE A 75 3.53 -10.11 -1.62
N ARG A 76 2.55 -11.03 -1.61
CA ARG A 76 1.57 -11.16 -0.51
C ARG A 76 2.18 -11.45 0.86
N SER A 77 3.45 -11.87 0.93
CA SER A 77 4.16 -12.12 2.19
C SER A 77 5.44 -11.28 2.31
N ASP A 78 5.63 -10.32 1.41
CA ASP A 78 6.76 -9.39 1.48
C ASP A 78 6.53 -8.43 2.65
N ILE A 79 7.44 -8.48 3.63
CA ILE A 79 7.33 -7.70 4.88
C ILE A 79 7.24 -6.21 4.59
N PHE A 80 8.00 -5.70 3.62
CA PHE A 80 7.99 -4.28 3.28
C PHE A 80 6.65 -3.86 2.68
N VAL A 81 6.06 -4.68 1.82
CA VAL A 81 4.71 -4.45 1.29
C VAL A 81 3.66 -4.53 2.39
N GLN A 82 3.76 -5.52 3.28
CA GLN A 82 2.78 -5.72 4.36
C GLN A 82 2.79 -4.59 5.38
N THR A 83 3.98 -4.10 5.78
CA THR A 83 4.11 -2.93 6.65
C THR A 83 3.49 -1.68 6.01
N ALA A 84 3.63 -1.51 4.68
CA ALA A 84 3.00 -0.40 3.97
C ALA A 84 1.46 -0.53 3.93
N MET A 85 0.92 -1.74 3.78
CA MET A 85 -0.52 -1.98 3.85
C MET A 85 -1.07 -1.71 5.27
N LEU A 86 -0.32 -2.09 6.31
CA LEU A 86 -0.67 -1.80 7.70
C LEU A 86 -0.79 -0.29 7.96
N ASP A 87 0.24 0.47 7.59
CA ASP A 87 0.26 1.94 7.70
C ASP A 87 -0.92 2.58 6.93
N MET A 88 -1.27 2.03 5.76
CA MET A 88 -2.41 2.49 4.98
C MET A 88 -3.73 2.29 5.72
N TYR A 89 -3.98 1.11 6.31
CA TYR A 89 -5.21 0.86 7.03
C TYR A 89 -5.36 1.74 8.27
N VAL A 90 -4.27 1.95 9.03
CA VAL A 90 -4.26 2.87 10.18
C VAL A 90 -4.64 4.29 9.73
N LYS A 91 -4.03 4.80 8.66
CA LYS A 91 -4.31 6.16 8.14
C LYS A 91 -5.66 6.32 7.45
N CYS A 92 -6.30 5.21 7.08
CA CYS A 92 -7.67 5.17 6.57
C CYS A 92 -8.70 4.94 7.69
N ASP A 93 -8.30 4.98 8.96
CA ASP A 93 -9.15 4.76 10.13
C ASP A 93 -9.83 3.37 10.14
N GLN A 94 -9.11 2.36 9.66
CA GLN A 94 -9.58 0.98 9.55
C GLN A 94 -8.79 0.09 10.50
N LEU A 95 -8.90 0.40 11.80
CA LEU A 95 -8.07 -0.22 12.84
C LEU A 95 -8.30 -1.74 12.96
N ALA A 96 -9.52 -2.23 12.71
CA ALA A 96 -9.83 -3.66 12.72
C ALA A 96 -9.09 -4.42 11.61
N ASP A 97 -9.09 -3.87 10.38
CA ASP A 97 -8.37 -4.47 9.25
C ASP A 97 -6.85 -4.37 9.45
N ALA A 98 -6.37 -3.25 10.02
CA ALA A 98 -4.97 -3.08 10.39
C ALA A 98 -4.53 -4.16 11.40
N TYR A 99 -5.33 -4.41 12.43
CA TYR A 99 -5.05 -5.42 13.44
C TYR A 99 -4.99 -6.84 12.86
N ILE A 100 -5.97 -7.22 12.03
CA ILE A 100 -5.97 -8.52 11.34
C ILE A 100 -4.72 -8.69 10.46
N LEU A 101 -4.29 -7.61 9.80
CA LEU A 101 -3.09 -7.64 8.98
C LEU A 101 -1.83 -7.79 9.84
N PHE A 102 -1.74 -7.06 10.95
CA PHE A 102 -0.64 -7.11 11.90
C PHE A 102 -0.42 -8.53 12.44
N GLU A 103 -1.48 -9.23 12.85
CA GLU A 103 -1.40 -10.62 13.33
C GLU A 103 -0.88 -11.60 12.27
N ARG A 104 -1.04 -11.27 10.98
CA ARG A 104 -0.62 -12.12 9.87
C ARG A 104 0.81 -11.89 9.41
N ILE A 105 1.49 -10.84 9.86
CA ILE A 105 2.88 -10.57 9.48
C ILE A 105 3.79 -11.46 10.35
N PRO A 106 4.45 -12.49 9.79
CA PRO A 106 5.30 -13.37 10.57
C PRO A 106 6.54 -12.60 11.07
N MET A 107 6.53 -12.30 12.36
CA MET A 107 7.53 -11.55 13.10
C MET A 107 8.95 -12.13 12.94
N ARG A 108 9.90 -11.38 12.36
CA ARG A 108 11.36 -11.52 12.60
C ARG A 108 12.10 -10.18 12.41
N ASP A 109 12.02 -9.32 13.44
CA ASP A 109 13.21 -8.79 14.14
C ASP A 109 12.83 -8.05 15.46
N VAL A 110 12.69 -8.88 16.49
CA VAL A 110 13.14 -8.83 17.92
C VAL A 110 13.08 -7.53 18.77
N ALA A 111 12.90 -6.31 18.26
CA ALA A 111 12.92 -5.09 19.13
C ALA A 111 11.79 -4.06 18.92
N CYS A 112 11.04 -4.10 17.81
CA CYS A 112 10.02 -3.06 17.52
C CYS A 112 8.59 -3.38 18.01
N TRP A 113 8.29 -4.61 18.42
CA TRP A 113 6.93 -5.07 18.74
C TRP A 113 6.44 -4.76 20.17
N ASN A 114 7.34 -4.39 21.09
CA ASN A 114 7.00 -4.23 22.51
C ASN A 114 6.23 -2.92 22.81
N VAL A 115 6.19 -1.98 21.87
CA VAL A 115 5.49 -0.70 22.02
C VAL A 115 4.03 -0.80 21.53
N ASP A 116 3.74 -1.70 20.58
CA ASP A 116 2.47 -1.73 19.86
C ASP A 116 1.32 -2.45 20.59
N ALA A 117 1.60 -3.43 21.46
CA ALA A 117 0.55 -4.06 22.28
C ALA A 117 -0.02 -3.10 23.36
N TYR A 118 0.80 -2.19 23.88
CA TYR A 118 0.37 -1.21 24.88
C TYR A 118 -0.21 0.08 24.23
N GLY A 119 0.29 0.48 23.06
CA GLY A 119 -0.19 1.67 22.34
C GLY A 119 -1.60 1.52 21.74
N PHE A 120 -1.99 0.32 21.29
CA PHE A 120 -3.34 0.07 20.76
C PHE A 120 -4.44 0.19 21.83
N CYS A 121 -4.14 -0.11 23.10
CA CYS A 121 -5.09 0.08 24.21
C CYS A 121 -5.29 1.55 24.58
N ALA A 122 -4.33 2.43 24.32
CA ALA A 122 -4.38 3.84 24.75
C ALA A 122 -5.14 4.75 23.78
N ILE A 123 -5.47 4.30 22.56
CA ILE A 123 -6.00 5.16 21.49
C ILE A 123 -7.52 5.03 21.25
N GLY A 124 -8.27 4.16 21.94
CA GLY A 124 -9.71 4.15 21.68
C GLY A 124 -10.60 3.16 22.39
N ILE A 125 -10.52 3.07 23.71
CA ILE A 125 -11.66 2.58 24.50
C ILE A 125 -11.80 3.46 25.75
N SER A 126 -12.65 4.49 25.63
CA SER A 126 -13.31 5.14 26.76
C SER A 126 -14.80 4.81 26.69
#